data_AF-A0A4R7V219-F1
#
_entry.id   AF-A0A4R7V219-F1
#
_cell.length_a   1.000
_cell.length_b   1.000
_cell.length_c   1.000
_cell.angle_alpha   90.00
_cell.angle_beta   90.00
_cell.angle_gamma   90.00
#
_symmetry.space_group_name_H-M   'P 1'
#
loop_
_entity.id
_entity.type
_entity.pdbx_description
1 polymer ?
#
loop_
_entity_poly.entity_id
_entity_poly.type
_entity_poly.pdbx_seq_one_letter_code
_entity_poly.pdbx_strand_id
1 'polypeptide(L)'
;MTLDSYLLKTDDELYELLGAELLGDGVSLSPEDKDEHRRFGRQWFGNKRRELQRKICHHEKLKGLLGNSTSDLAIDAAAIYETLQNLGEDAVNAAVLAVLVARVGLGAFCANAPAA
;
A
#
# COMPACT_ATOMS: atom_id res chain seq x y z
N MET A 1 2.41 1.36 -15.59
CA MET A 1 1.04 1.24 -15.03
C MET A 1 0.83 2.46 -14.14
N THR A 2 -0.32 3.14 -14.20
CA THR A 2 -0.57 4.37 -13.41
C THR A 2 -1.28 4.03 -12.09
N LEU A 3 -1.14 4.87 -11.06
CA LEU A 3 -1.80 4.71 -9.76
C LEU A 3 -3.32 4.49 -9.90
N ASP A 4 -3.96 5.20 -10.83
CA ASP A 4 -5.41 5.12 -11.08
C ASP A 4 -5.88 3.70 -11.40
N SER A 5 -5.06 2.92 -12.11
CA SER A 5 -5.40 1.54 -12.44
C SER A 5 -5.40 0.62 -11.21
N TYR A 6 -4.67 0.96 -10.15
CA TYR A 6 -4.66 0.23 -8.88
C TYR A 6 -5.84 0.64 -7.98
N LEU A 7 -6.29 1.90 -8.07
CA LEU A 7 -7.47 2.37 -7.33
C LEU A 7 -8.75 1.60 -7.70
N LEU A 8 -8.82 1.08 -8.93
CA LEU A 8 -9.95 0.28 -9.43
C LEU A 8 -9.91 -1.21 -9.02
N LYS A 9 -8.80 -1.70 -8.46
CA LYS A 9 -8.61 -3.12 -8.10
C LYS A 9 -9.22 -3.42 -6.74
N THR A 10 -9.76 -4.62 -6.54
CA THR A 10 -10.13 -5.10 -5.21
C THR A 10 -8.90 -5.29 -4.32
N ASP A 11 -9.09 -5.32 -3.00
CA ASP A 11 -7.99 -5.60 -2.06
C ASP A 11 -7.32 -6.95 -2.34
N ASP A 12 -8.10 -7.95 -2.73
CA ASP A 12 -7.60 -9.28 -3.08
C ASP A 12 -6.71 -9.26 -4.32
N GLU A 13 -7.07 -8.49 -5.36
CA GLU A 13 -6.22 -8.27 -6.52
C GLU A 13 -4.95 -7.49 -6.17
N LEU A 14 -5.03 -6.53 -5.23
CA LEU A 14 -3.86 -5.79 -4.74
C LEU A 14 -2.91 -6.71 -3.96
N TYR A 15 -3.42 -7.58 -3.10
CA TYR A 15 -2.59 -8.55 -2.38
C TYR A 15 -1.99 -9.59 -3.32
N GLU A 16 -2.73 -10.05 -4.33
CA GLU A 16 -2.21 -10.93 -5.38
C GLU A 16 -1.03 -10.27 -6.11
N LEU A 17 -1.18 -9.01 -6.54
CA LEU A 17 -0.12 -8.26 -7.22
C LEU A 17 1.10 -8.03 -6.32
N LEU A 18 0.87 -7.67 -5.05
CA LEU A 18 1.95 -7.51 -4.09
C LEU A 18 2.73 -8.81 -3.90
N GLY A 19 2.03 -9.95 -3.80
CA GLY A 19 2.66 -11.24 -3.65
C GLY A 19 3.47 -11.65 -4.88
N ALA A 20 2.88 -11.51 -6.06
CA ALA A 20 3.54 -11.75 -7.35
C ALA A 20 4.86 -10.96 -7.49
N GLU A 21 4.83 -9.66 -7.17
CA GLU A 21 5.99 -8.78 -7.29
C GLU A 21 7.09 -9.17 -6.29
N LEU A 22 6.72 -9.47 -5.04
CA LEU A 22 7.67 -9.81 -3.99
C LEU A 22 8.30 -11.20 -4.16
N LEU A 23 7.59 -12.14 -4.76
CA LEU A 23 8.10 -13.49 -5.08
C LEU A 23 8.92 -13.51 -6.38
N GLY A 24 8.80 -12.48 -7.22
CA GLY A 24 9.50 -12.39 -8.50
C GLY A 24 8.87 -13.21 -9.62
N ASP A 25 7.67 -13.76 -9.39
CA ASP A 25 6.97 -14.66 -10.31
C ASP A 25 6.14 -13.92 -11.37
N GLY A 26 5.91 -12.61 -11.17
CA GLY A 26 5.06 -11.81 -12.05
C GLY A 26 3.59 -12.23 -11.99
N VAL A 27 2.79 -11.83 -12.98
CA VAL A 27 1.35 -12.12 -13.00
C VAL A 27 1.10 -13.59 -13.33
N SER A 28 0.68 -14.37 -12.33
CA SER A 28 0.36 -15.79 -12.53
C SER A 28 -0.94 -15.99 -13.32
N LEU A 29 -0.94 -17.02 -14.17
CA LEU A 29 -2.11 -17.44 -14.96
C LEU A 29 -2.86 -18.62 -14.32
N SER A 30 -2.22 -19.36 -13.40
CA SER A 30 -2.84 -20.45 -12.64
C SER A 30 -3.66 -19.92 -11.46
N PRO A 31 -4.88 -20.41 -11.22
CA PRO A 31 -5.67 -20.05 -10.03
C PRO A 31 -4.95 -20.37 -8.70
N GLU A 32 -4.21 -21.47 -8.65
CA GLU A 32 -3.51 -21.90 -7.42
C GLU A 32 -2.43 -20.89 -7.03
N ASP A 33 -1.61 -20.46 -7.98
CA ASP A 33 -0.57 -19.46 -7.79
C ASP A 33 -1.17 -18.11 -7.36
N LYS A 34 -2.32 -17.72 -7.91
CA LYS A 34 -3.00 -16.47 -7.52
C LYS A 34 -3.43 -16.49 -6.05
N ASP A 35 -3.94 -17.62 -5.58
CA ASP A 35 -4.33 -17.79 -4.19
C ASP A 35 -3.10 -17.82 -3.26
N GLU A 36 -1.98 -18.40 -3.70
CA GLU A 36 -0.70 -18.32 -2.99
C GLU A 36 -0.17 -16.90 -2.91
N HIS A 37 -0.11 -16.19 -4.03
CA HIS A 37 0.33 -14.79 -4.10
C HIS A 37 -0.53 -13.90 -3.21
N ARG A 38 -1.86 -14.05 -3.25
CA ARG A 38 -2.77 -13.28 -2.40
C ARG A 38 -2.53 -13.52 -0.92
N ARG A 39 -2.38 -14.79 -0.52
CA ARG A 39 -2.08 -15.16 0.88
C ARG A 39 -0.74 -14.57 1.32
N PHE A 40 0.29 -14.72 0.48
CA PHE A 40 1.62 -14.18 0.75
C PHE A 40 1.60 -12.65 0.88
N GLY A 41 1.03 -11.94 -0.09
CA GLY A 41 0.95 -10.48 -0.09
C GLY A 41 0.20 -9.92 1.11
N ARG A 42 -0.92 -10.56 1.50
CA ARG A 42 -1.67 -10.20 2.71
C ARG A 42 -0.85 -10.39 3.98
N GLN A 43 -0.17 -11.52 4.11
CA GLN A 43 0.69 -11.80 5.26
C GLN A 43 1.88 -10.82 5.32
N TRP A 44 2.52 -10.57 4.19
CA TRP A 44 3.64 -9.66 4.08
C TRP A 44 3.23 -8.23 4.46
N PHE A 45 2.11 -7.74 3.94
CA PHE A 45 1.58 -6.41 4.29
C PHE A 45 1.32 -6.28 5.79
N GLY A 46 0.71 -7.29 6.40
CA GLY A 46 0.49 -7.35 7.85
C GLY A 46 1.80 -7.27 8.65
N ASN A 47 2.82 -8.00 8.22
CA ASN A 47 4.14 -8.01 8.87
C ASN A 47 4.89 -6.68 8.69
N LYS A 48 4.77 -6.06 7.50
CA LYS A 48 5.42 -4.78 7.16
C LYS A 48 4.72 -3.55 7.69
N ARG A 49 3.51 -3.69 8.23
CA ARG A 49 2.69 -2.59 8.74
C ARG A 49 3.47 -1.62 9.64
N ARG A 50 4.26 -2.11 10.60
CA ARG A 50 5.05 -1.25 11.52
C ARG A 50 6.15 -0.46 10.82
N GLU A 51 6.77 -1.03 9.79
CA GLU A 51 7.77 -0.34 8.99
C GLU A 51 7.14 0.74 8.13
N LEU A 52 6.02 0.41 7.46
CA LEU A 52 5.25 1.35 6.67
C LEU A 52 4.73 2.51 7.53
N GLN A 53 4.25 2.24 8.75
CA GLN A 53 3.87 3.29 9.70
C GLN A 53 5.03 4.25 9.99
N ARG A 54 6.26 3.76 10.17
CA ARG A 54 7.43 4.64 10.40
C ARG A 54 7.75 5.51 9.18
N LYS A 55 7.65 4.94 7.98
CA LYS A 55 7.89 5.65 6.72
C LYS A 55 6.82 6.71 6.42
N ILE A 56 5.56 6.40 6.71
CA ILE A 56 4.38 7.17 6.27
C ILE A 56 3.93 8.16 7.35
N CYS A 57 3.70 7.70 8.58
CA CYS A 57 2.95 8.46 9.59
C CYS A 57 3.69 9.68 10.14
N HIS A 58 5.02 9.71 10.02
CA HIS A 58 5.86 10.83 10.49
C HIS A 58 6.30 11.75 9.36
N HIS A 59 5.93 11.44 8.12
CA HIS A 59 6.36 12.19 6.96
C HIS A 59 5.60 13.53 6.85
N GLU A 60 6.33 14.65 6.74
CA GLU A 60 5.75 16.00 6.75
C GLU A 60 4.64 16.21 5.70
N LYS A 61 4.81 15.66 4.48
CA LYS A 61 3.78 15.74 3.42
C LYS A 61 2.44 15.10 3.81
N LEU A 62 2.45 14.07 4.65
CA LEU A 62 1.26 13.31 5.02
C LEU A 62 0.61 13.82 6.30
N LYS A 63 1.32 14.60 7.12
CA LYS A 63 0.76 15.22 8.34
C LYS A 63 -0.47 16.09 8.06
N GLY A 64 -0.48 16.79 6.92
CA GLY A 64 -1.63 17.62 6.51
C GLY A 64 -2.88 16.81 6.12
N LEU A 65 -2.73 15.52 5.83
CA LEU A 65 -3.83 14.61 5.49
C LEU A 65 -4.36 13.86 6.72
N LEU A 66 -3.54 13.75 7.78
CA LEU A 66 -3.94 13.10 9.03
C LEU A 66 -5.04 13.91 9.75
N GLY A 67 -6.17 13.26 10.01
CA GLY A 67 -7.30 13.86 10.71
C GLY A 67 -8.31 14.58 9.81
N ASN A 68 -8.08 14.61 8.49
CA ASN A 68 -9.06 15.12 7.55
C ASN A 68 -10.00 13.99 7.12
N SER A 69 -11.15 13.86 7.78
CA SER A 69 -12.14 12.81 7.51
C SER A 69 -12.80 12.91 6.13
N THR A 70 -12.49 13.96 5.37
CA THR A 70 -12.97 14.21 4.00
C THR A 70 -11.88 14.06 2.94
N SER A 71 -10.68 13.57 3.28
CA SER A 71 -9.63 13.34 2.28
C SER A 71 -10.09 12.30 1.25
N ASP A 72 -9.87 12.59 -0.02
CA ASP A 72 -10.18 11.69 -1.13
C ASP A 72 -9.18 10.53 -1.12
N LEU A 73 -9.67 9.29 -1.28
CA LEU A 73 -8.85 8.08 -1.38
C LEU A 73 -7.73 8.24 -2.41
N ALA A 74 -8.02 8.86 -3.55
CA ALA A 74 -7.05 9.08 -4.61
C ALA A 74 -5.95 10.07 -4.20
N ILE A 75 -6.30 11.11 -3.43
CA ILE A 75 -5.33 12.09 -2.91
C ILE A 75 -4.42 11.42 -1.87
N ASP A 76 -5.00 10.67 -0.93
CA ASP A 76 -4.24 9.93 0.07
C ASP A 76 -3.29 8.92 -0.59
N ALA A 77 -3.80 8.13 -1.55
CA ALA A 77 -2.98 7.18 -2.29
C ALA A 77 -1.87 7.87 -3.09
N ALA A 78 -2.14 9.00 -3.75
CA ALA A 78 -1.12 9.72 -4.51
C ALA A 78 0.01 10.24 -3.61
N ALA A 79 -0.34 10.80 -2.46
CA ALA A 79 0.64 11.33 -1.51
C ALA A 79 1.48 10.21 -0.87
N ILE A 80 0.87 9.07 -0.52
CA ILE A 80 1.59 7.90 0.00
C ILE A 80 2.50 7.32 -1.09
N TYR A 81 2.01 7.17 -2.32
CA TYR A 81 2.78 6.66 -3.45
C TYR A 81 4.04 7.50 -3.69
N GLU A 82 3.90 8.82 -3.77
CA GLU A 82 5.03 9.73 -3.95
C GLU A 82 6.03 9.62 -2.78
N THR A 83 5.53 9.48 -1.55
CA THR A 83 6.38 9.33 -0.37
C THR A 83 7.18 8.03 -0.42
N LEU A 84 6.55 6.89 -0.75
CA LEU A 84 7.21 5.59 -0.85
C LEU A 84 8.24 5.56 -1.99
N GLN A 85 7.92 6.15 -3.14
CA GLN A 85 8.83 6.33 -4.26
C GLN A 85 10.10 7.10 -3.88
N ASN A 86 9.93 8.22 -3.18
CA ASN A 86 11.07 9.02 -2.71
C ASN A 86 11.95 8.27 -1.68
N LEU A 87 11.40 7.24 -1.03
CA LEU A 87 12.13 6.36 -0.12
C LEU A 87 12.73 5.13 -0.82
N GLY A 88 12.60 5.03 -2.14
CA GLY A 88 13.21 3.98 -2.96
C GLY A 88 12.40 2.69 -3.08
N GLU A 89 11.11 2.69 -2.73
CA GLU A 89 10.23 1.55 -3.02
C GLU A 89 10.02 1.42 -4.54
N ASP A 90 9.95 0.18 -5.02
CA ASP A 90 9.60 -0.09 -6.43
C ASP A 90 8.23 0.50 -6.78
N ALA A 91 8.03 0.89 -8.04
CA ALA A 91 6.82 1.57 -8.46
C ALA A 91 5.53 0.75 -8.33
N VAL A 92 5.59 -0.54 -8.59
CA VAL A 92 4.44 -1.43 -8.43
C VAL A 92 4.12 -1.59 -6.95
N ASN A 93 5.14 -1.87 -6.13
CA ASN A 93 4.97 -2.02 -4.69
C ASN A 93 4.47 -0.72 -4.05
N ALA A 94 5.07 0.42 -4.38
CA ALA A 94 4.65 1.72 -3.88
C ALA A 94 3.19 2.01 -4.22
N ALA A 95 2.74 1.72 -5.45
CA ALA A 95 1.36 1.97 -5.86
C ALA A 95 0.37 1.05 -5.12
N VAL A 96 0.67 -0.24 -5.05
CA VAL A 96 -0.18 -1.21 -4.35
C VAL A 96 -0.28 -0.88 -2.86
N LEU A 97 0.85 -0.61 -2.21
CA LEU A 97 0.89 -0.26 -0.79
C LEU A 97 0.16 1.06 -0.51
N ALA A 98 0.31 2.05 -1.39
CA ALA A 98 -0.38 3.31 -1.26
C ALA A 98 -1.90 3.15 -1.27
N VAL A 99 -2.45 2.38 -2.22
CA VAL A 99 -3.90 2.13 -2.29
C VAL A 99 -4.38 1.33 -1.07
N LEU A 100 -3.66 0.28 -0.66
CA LEU A 100 -4.02 -0.51 0.52
C LEU A 100 -4.04 0.34 1.80
N VAL A 101 -3.04 1.19 2.00
CA VAL A 101 -2.97 2.10 3.17
C VAL A 101 -4.07 3.16 3.09
N ALA A 102 -4.30 3.76 1.93
CA ALA A 102 -5.36 4.76 1.75
C ALA A 102 -6.76 4.17 2.03
N ARG A 103 -7.02 2.91 1.67
CA ARG A 103 -8.29 2.22 1.97
C ARG A 103 -8.50 1.91 3.43
N VAL A 104 -7.43 1.60 4.16
CA VAL A 104 -7.49 1.53 5.62
C VAL A 104 -7.79 2.91 6.21
N GLY A 105 -7.38 3.97 5.52
CA GLY A 105 -7.49 5.37 5.93
C GLY A 105 -6.27 5.78 6.74
N LEU A 106 -5.63 6.90 6.38
CA LEU A 106 -4.38 7.36 6.99
C LEU A 106 -4.50 7.54 8.52
N GLY A 107 -5.62 8.08 9.00
CA GLY A 107 -5.86 8.24 10.44
C GLY A 107 -5.90 6.89 11.19
N ALA A 108 -6.64 5.91 10.66
CA ALA A 108 -6.74 4.58 11.27
C ALA A 108 -5.42 3.80 11.15
N PHE A 109 -4.73 3.95 10.02
CA PHE A 109 -3.42 3.34 9.79
C PHE A 109 -2.37 3.87 10.77
N CYS A 110 -2.38 5.18 11.05
CA CYS A 110 -1.40 5.85 11.91
C CYS A 110 -1.76 5.91 13.40
N ALA A 111 -2.98 5.53 13.79
CA ALA A 111 -3.45 5.60 15.18
C ALA A 111 -2.55 4.89 16.21
N ASN A 112 -1.84 3.84 15.78
CA ASN A 112 -0.89 3.09 16.63
C ASN A 112 0.52 3.08 16.02
N ALA A 113 0.90 4.13 15.32
CA ALA A 113 2.24 4.25 14.78
C ALA A 113 3.27 4.28 15.93
N PRO A 114 4.38 3.53 15.82
CA PRO A 114 5.48 3.66 16.79
C PRO A 114 6.03 5.09 16.76
N ALA A 115 6.59 5.54 17.88
CA ALA A 115 7.27 6.84 17.95
C ALA A 115 8.32 6.97 16.83
N ALA A 116 8.47 8.19 16.31
CA ALA A 116 9.40 8.53 15.24
C ALA A 116 10.86 8.23 15.63
#